data_AF-A0A9E3J8F8-F1
#
_entry.id   AF-A0A9E3J8F8-F1
#
_cell.length_a   1.000
_cell.length_b   1.000
_cell.length_c   1.000
_cell.angle_alpha   90.00
_cell.angle_beta   90.00
_cell.angle_gamma   90.00
#
_symmetry.space_group_name_H-M   'P 1'
#
loop_
_entity.id
_entity.type
_entity.pdbx_description
1 polymer ?
#
loop_
_entity_poly.entity_id
_entity_poly.type
_entity_poly.pdbx_seq_one_letter_code
_entity_poly.pdbx_strand_id
1 'polypeptide(L)'
;RGKPDPEPYLLAARELGVDPARCVVFEDAPAGLRAGRAAGMTTVALTTTHQAHELDADLVVENLSALSALVTGGSVEISVLA
;
A
#
# COMPACT_ATOMS: atom_id res chain seq x y z
N ARG A 1 10.53 -1.06 -15.16
CA ARG A 1 9.26 -0.58 -15.78
C ARG A 1 8.48 0.21 -14.74
N GLY A 2 7.58 1.10 -15.13
CA GLY A 2 6.74 1.88 -14.20
C GLY A 2 5.41 1.20 -13.89
N LYS A 3 4.69 1.69 -12.87
CA LYS A 3 3.32 1.27 -12.54
C LYS A 3 2.45 1.29 -13.83
N PRO A 4 1.60 0.27 -14.10
CA PRO A 4 1.11 -0.75 -13.18
C PRO A 4 1.98 -2.01 -13.07
N ASP A 5 3.18 -2.02 -13.65
CA ASP A 5 4.13 -3.11 -13.47
C ASP A 5 4.56 -3.21 -11.98
N PRO A 6 4.62 -4.41 -11.37
CA PRO A 6 5.02 -4.58 -9.96
C PRO A 6 6.52 -4.38 -9.70
N GLU A 7 7.35 -4.31 -10.75
CA GLU A 7 8.81 -4.24 -10.64
C GLU A 7 9.33 -3.17 -9.67
N PRO A 8 8.80 -1.93 -9.60
CA PRO A 8 9.26 -0.94 -8.62
C PRO A 8 9.10 -1.41 -7.16
N TYR A 9 7.97 -2.06 -6.84
CA TYR A 9 7.71 -2.56 -5.49
C TYR A 9 8.53 -3.82 -5.17
N LEU A 10 8.66 -4.74 -6.13
CA LEU A 10 9.49 -5.93 -5.98
C LEU A 10 10.98 -5.60 -5.84
N LEU A 11 11.46 -4.58 -6.57
CA LEU A 11 12.79 -4.02 -6.40
C LEU A 11 12.96 -3.47 -4.98
N ALA A 12 12.04 -2.62 -4.52
CA ALA A 12 12.13 -2.05 -3.17
C ALA A 12 12.17 -3.13 -2.07
N ALA A 13 11.29 -4.14 -2.14
CA ALA A 13 11.26 -5.24 -1.19
C ALA A 13 12.58 -6.03 -1.16
N ARG A 14 13.15 -6.31 -2.36
CA ARG A 14 14.43 -6.99 -2.50
C ARG A 14 15.60 -6.20 -1.92
N GLU A 15 15.70 -4.91 -2.23
CA GLU A 15 16.78 -4.05 -1.72
C GLU A 15 16.70 -3.88 -0.20
N LEU A 16 15.50 -3.91 0.37
CA LEU A 16 15.26 -3.85 1.81
C LEU A 16 15.37 -5.22 2.51
N GLY A 17 15.50 -6.32 1.75
CA GLY A 17 15.55 -7.67 2.31
C GLY A 17 14.27 -8.11 3.02
N VAL A 18 13.11 -7.60 2.60
CA VAL A 18 11.79 -7.92 3.18
C VAL A 18 10.93 -8.72 2.20
N ASP A 19 10.10 -9.62 2.74
CA ASP A 19 9.10 -10.34 1.98
C ASP A 19 7.99 -9.37 1.51
N PRO A 20 7.64 -9.32 0.20
CA PRO A 20 6.52 -8.52 -0.28
C PRO A 20 5.20 -8.78 0.46
N ALA A 21 4.94 -10.00 0.92
CA ALA A 21 3.75 -10.32 1.71
C ALA A 21 3.74 -9.66 3.11
N ARG A 22 4.88 -9.10 3.53
CA ARG A 22 5.04 -8.30 4.76
C ARG A 22 5.11 -6.80 4.48
N CYS A 23 4.80 -6.36 3.26
CA CYS A 23 4.76 -4.96 2.86
C CYS A 23 3.31 -4.46 2.73
N VAL A 24 3.13 -3.17 3.00
CA VAL A 24 1.90 -2.43 2.75
C VAL A 24 2.18 -1.30 1.77
N VAL A 25 1.31 -1.12 0.79
CA VAL A 25 1.38 -0.04 -0.20
C VAL A 25 0.24 0.93 0.07
N PHE A 26 0.60 2.16 0.44
CA PHE A 26 -0.33 3.30 0.44
C PHE A 26 -0.29 3.94 -0.95
N GLU A 27 -1.45 4.06 -1.61
CA GLU A 27 -1.55 4.63 -2.96
C GLU A 27 -2.85 5.39 -3.18
N ASP A 28 -2.84 6.41 -4.03
CA ASP A 28 -3.99 7.22 -4.42
C ASP A 28 -4.32 7.15 -5.91
N ALA A 29 -3.66 6.26 -6.66
CA ALA A 29 -3.88 6.04 -8.09
C ALA A 29 -4.13 4.56 -8.45
N PRO A 30 -5.07 4.26 -9.39
CA PRO A 30 -5.39 2.89 -9.80
C PRO A 30 -4.18 2.10 -10.33
N ALA A 31 -3.25 2.76 -11.04
CA ALA A 31 -2.08 2.10 -11.59
C ALA A 31 -1.14 1.58 -10.51
N GLY A 32 -0.93 2.33 -9.42
CA GLY A 32 -0.07 1.88 -8.34
C GLY A 32 -0.72 0.85 -7.44
N LEU A 33 -2.04 0.92 -7.20
CA LEU A 33 -2.77 -0.14 -6.50
C LEU A 33 -2.64 -1.48 -7.25
N ARG A 34 -2.79 -1.47 -8.58
CA ARG A 34 -2.55 -2.66 -9.40
C ARG A 34 -1.12 -3.18 -9.29
N ALA A 35 -0.12 -2.29 -9.31
CA ALA A 35 1.27 -2.67 -9.14
C ALA A 35 1.55 -3.27 -7.75
N GLY A 36 1.00 -2.70 -6.68
CA GLY A 36 1.16 -3.20 -5.31
C GLY A 36 0.52 -4.59 -5.14
N ARG A 37 -0.71 -4.76 -5.63
CA ARG A 37 -1.42 -6.05 -5.62
C ARG A 37 -0.67 -7.10 -6.44
N ALA A 38 -0.17 -6.75 -7.64
CA ALA A 38 0.61 -7.65 -8.48
C ALA A 38 1.98 -8.02 -7.86
N ALA A 39 2.51 -7.18 -6.97
CA ALA A 39 3.72 -7.49 -6.20
C ALA A 39 3.45 -8.40 -4.98
N GLY A 40 2.19 -8.78 -4.72
CA GLY A 40 1.81 -9.60 -3.57
C GLY A 40 1.77 -8.85 -2.23
N MET A 41 1.66 -7.52 -2.27
CA MET A 41 1.62 -6.65 -1.09
C MET A 41 0.17 -6.30 -0.72
N THR A 42 -0.09 -6.01 0.56
CA THR A 42 -1.36 -5.41 1.00
C THR A 42 -1.49 -3.99 0.48
N THR A 43 -2.65 -3.61 -0.04
CA THR A 43 -2.87 -2.26 -0.57
C THR A 43 -3.88 -1.46 0.25
N VAL A 44 -3.54 -0.21 0.54
CA VAL A 44 -4.39 0.79 1.18
C VAL A 44 -4.55 1.98 0.23
N ALA A 45 -5.78 2.18 -0.23
CA ALA A 45 -6.14 3.31 -1.08
C ALA A 45 -6.36 4.58 -0.25
N LEU A 46 -5.80 5.69 -0.70
CA LEU A 46 -6.07 7.04 -0.19
C LEU A 46 -6.95 7.78 -1.19
N THR A 47 -8.08 8.33 -0.77
CA THR A 47 -8.97 9.10 -1.66
C THR A 47 -8.53 10.56 -1.83
N THR A 48 -7.21 10.82 -1.80
CA THR A 48 -6.62 12.16 -1.89
C THR A 48 -6.55 12.70 -3.32
N THR A 49 -6.53 11.80 -4.31
CA THR A 49 -6.46 12.14 -5.75
C THR A 49 -7.66 11.61 -6.54
N HIS A 50 -8.08 10.37 -6.32
CA HIS A 50 -9.25 9.76 -6.98
C HIS A 50 -10.38 9.48 -5.99
N GLN A 51 -11.60 9.37 -6.50
CA GLN A 51 -12.77 8.98 -5.71
C GLN A 51 -12.68 7.51 -5.31
N ALA A 52 -13.30 7.16 -4.17
CA ALA A 52 -13.25 5.80 -3.63
C ALA A 52 -13.71 4.72 -4.65
N HIS A 53 -14.69 5.02 -5.50
CA HIS A 53 -15.22 4.08 -6.49
C HIS A 53 -14.26 3.80 -7.67
N GLU A 54 -13.20 4.61 -7.83
CA GLU A 54 -12.18 4.45 -8.85
C GLU A 54 -11.00 3.57 -8.36
N LEU A 55 -10.98 3.24 -7.06
CA LEU A 55 -9.87 2.60 -6.39
C LEU A 55 -10.25 1.16 -5.97
N ASP A 56 -9.40 0.20 -6.35
CA ASP A 56 -9.50 -1.20 -5.94
C ASP A 56 -8.30 -1.55 -5.04
N ALA A 57 -8.57 -1.69 -3.74
CA ALA A 57 -7.58 -1.97 -2.70
C ALA A 57 -8.17 -2.83 -1.58
N ASP A 58 -7.31 -3.37 -0.71
CA ASP A 58 -7.76 -4.17 0.44
C ASP A 58 -8.42 -3.30 1.52
N LEU A 59 -8.03 -2.03 1.63
CA LEU A 59 -8.63 -1.01 2.48
C LEU A 59 -8.68 0.33 1.75
N VAL A 60 -9.74 1.12 1.95
CA VAL A 60 -9.88 2.48 1.41
C VAL A 60 -10.09 3.44 2.56
N VAL A 61 -9.27 4.49 2.65
CA VAL A 61 -9.37 5.56 3.65
C VAL A 61 -9.27 6.93 2.99
N GLU A 62 -9.75 7.96 3.69
CA GLU A 62 -9.74 9.32 3.15
C GLU A 62 -8.31 9.81 2.90
N ASN A 63 -7.44 9.66 3.91
CA ASN A 63 -6.04 10.04 3.89
C ASN A 63 -5.31 9.38 5.09
N LEU A 64 -4.01 9.63 5.23
CA LEU A 64 -3.19 9.01 6.29
C LEU A 64 -3.60 9.39 7.72
N SER A 65 -4.33 10.49 7.93
CA SER A 65 -4.82 10.86 9.28
C SER A 65 -5.90 9.92 9.82
N ALA A 66 -6.52 9.10 8.95
CA ALA A 66 -7.46 8.06 9.35
C ALA A 66 -6.76 6.82 9.94
N LEU A 67 -5.43 6.82 10.05
CA LEU A 67 -4.63 5.68 10.46
C LEU A 67 -3.74 6.02 11.66
N SER A 68 -3.48 5.03 12.49
CA SER A 68 -2.37 5.03 13.44
C SER A 68 -1.39 3.91 13.10
N ALA A 69 -0.12 4.11 13.44
CA ALA A 69 0.93 3.13 13.26
C ALA A 69 1.74 2.98 14.56
N LEU A 70 1.90 1.74 15.02
CA LEU A 70 2.74 1.40 16.16
C LEU A 70 3.90 0.53 15.68
N VAL A 71 5.13 1.00 15.90
CA VAL A 71 6.33 0.21 15.62
C VAL A 71 6.56 -0.74 16.79
N THR A 72 6.60 -2.03 16.50
CA THR A 72 6.96 -3.07 17.46
C THR A 72 8.38 -3.60 17.16
N GLY A 73 8.87 -4.56 17.94
CA GLY A 73 10.18 -5.19 17.74
C GLY A 73 10.24 -6.08 16.48
N GLY A 74 10.10 -5.48 15.29
CA GLY A 74 10.21 -6.16 13.99
C GLY A 74 8.98 -6.10 13.08
N SER A 75 7.95 -5.34 13.46
CA SER A 75 6.79 -5.07 12.61
C SER A 75 6.20 -3.69 12.86
N VAL A 76 5.29 -3.28 11.98
CA VAL A 76 4.43 -2.11 12.18
C VAL A 76 3.00 -2.62 12.22
N GLU A 77 2.28 -2.28 13.29
CA GLU A 77 0.84 -2.49 13.38
C GLU A 77 0.13 -1.23 12.88
N ILE A 78 -0.81 -1.39 11.94
CA ILE A 78 -1.56 -0.27 11.34
C ILE A 78 -3.04 -0.47 11.66
N SER A 79 -3.65 0.56 12.24
CA SER A 79 -5.04 0.53 12.70
C SER A 79 -5.81 1.72 12.13
N VAL A 80 -7.04 1.47 11.71
CA VAL A 80 -7.98 2.53 11.30
C VAL A 80 -8.54 3.21 12.54
N LEU A 81 -8.50 4.53 12.57
CA LEU A 81 -9.10 5.33 13.62
C LEU A 81 -10.61 5.41 13.39
N ALA A 82 -11.39 5.18 14.46
CA ALA A 82 -12.85 5.31 14.46
C ALA A 82 -13.29 6.77 14.58
#